data_AF-A0A841PY96-F1
#
_entry.id   AF-A0A841PY96-F1
#
_cell.length_a   1.000
_cell.length_b   1.000
_cell.length_c   1.000
_cell.angle_alpha   90.00
_cell.angle_beta   90.00
_cell.angle_gamma   90.00
#
_symmetry.space_group_name_H-M   'P 1'
#
loop_
_entity.id
_entity.type
_entity.pdbx_description
1 polymer ?
#
loop_
_entity_poly.entity_id
_entity_poly.type
_entity_poly.pdbx_seq_one_letter_code
_entity_poly.pdbx_strand_id
1 'polypeptide(L)'
;MFIVESLSPKDFFERWLDGHAANEILRILNIETEYRIAFTRPLVERAISEAADGNFEALHFSSHGNSSGICLTNGKDMSWPEFVELVKPASGRNKALVMATCGGGDKELTKALTAAGVVFGWVFGSTSDTVTFSDSCLAWSILYNRLVDHGFQRPALMTTLRAINAASRATSCIAAGTEESTFITRQKNKCDVHIDKQSGLACLPFRHLSMPSMKGDCSWAPYRSSFSRHSTGSSSRSYVSGCLRRSMTFPTHSRWDARVSRRTVSTSMVGQGGMELSAANASGSPISMNPGGAVTRAFLRKEAKAALKFQASLMLWILATTARRDARVQAWVDELNEEWENEDRDRIAIVWTWYECISHLNSFPTLQRWYYQDVIQVRASKDLDEIILRTIAMAFARPAFEVPLHCETPNEFLQALKDSQKALRTGELVDRESRQVIRKAIGGYHELDDDQARLELGRIDKQLRQLRTQLEQGLRDKIIQRIDGYLNIQDGALARHLEELRQQCVDDLNHVLSNAGLPTI
;
A
#
# COMPACT_ATOMS: atom_id res chain seq x y z
N MET A 1 -9.28 -12.88 -17.16
CA MET A 1 -8.23 -12.04 -17.78
C MET A 1 -7.15 -12.95 -18.37
N PHE A 2 -6.56 -12.64 -19.53
CA PHE A 2 -5.43 -13.42 -20.06
C PHE A 2 -4.18 -12.54 -20.17
N ILE A 3 -3.06 -12.96 -19.60
CA ILE A 3 -1.82 -12.18 -19.50
C ILE A 3 -0.69 -12.94 -20.20
N VAL A 4 -0.03 -12.29 -21.14
CA VAL A 4 1.18 -12.77 -21.80
C VAL A 4 2.33 -11.83 -21.47
N GLU A 5 3.43 -12.35 -20.94
CA GLU A 5 4.62 -11.58 -20.60
C GLU A 5 5.85 -12.09 -21.35
N SER A 6 6.57 -11.17 -21.99
CA SER A 6 7.80 -11.40 -22.75
C SER A 6 8.79 -10.26 -22.50
N LEU A 7 9.53 -10.33 -21.39
CA LEU A 7 10.48 -9.30 -20.96
C LEU A 7 11.93 -9.71 -21.19
N SER A 8 12.89 -8.79 -21.04
CA SER A 8 14.30 -9.12 -21.21
C SER A 8 14.80 -10.03 -20.08
N PRO A 9 15.86 -10.83 -20.28
CA PRO A 9 16.46 -11.63 -19.20
C PRO A 9 16.87 -10.79 -17.98
N LYS A 10 17.23 -9.52 -18.21
CA LYS A 10 17.57 -8.59 -17.14
C LYS A 10 16.37 -8.28 -16.24
N ASP A 11 15.19 -8.04 -16.82
CA ASP A 11 13.99 -7.75 -16.03
C ASP A 11 13.56 -8.96 -15.20
N PHE A 12 13.73 -10.18 -15.72
CA PHE A 12 13.53 -11.41 -14.93
C PHE A 12 14.49 -11.49 -13.75
N PHE A 13 15.76 -11.14 -13.95
CA PHE A 13 16.76 -11.13 -12.89
C PHE A 13 16.46 -10.07 -11.83
N GLU A 14 16.09 -8.86 -12.25
CA GLU A 14 15.79 -7.72 -11.37
C GLU A 14 14.35 -7.74 -10.83
N ARG A 15 13.54 -8.73 -11.25
CA ARG A 15 12.12 -8.91 -10.89
C ARG A 15 11.22 -7.73 -11.28
N TRP A 16 11.49 -7.10 -12.42
CA TRP A 16 10.66 -6.05 -13.02
C TRP A 16 9.62 -6.66 -13.96
N LEU A 17 8.71 -7.44 -13.40
CA LEU A 17 7.75 -8.27 -14.13
C LEU A 17 6.37 -7.59 -14.19
N ASP A 18 6.16 -6.73 -15.18
CA ASP A 18 4.94 -5.92 -15.33
C ASP A 18 3.66 -6.77 -15.42
N GLY A 19 3.69 -7.84 -16.20
CA GLY A 19 2.60 -8.81 -16.33
C GLY A 19 2.37 -9.61 -15.06
N HIS A 20 3.44 -10.00 -14.35
CA HIS A 20 3.30 -10.63 -13.03
C HIS A 20 2.68 -9.67 -12.00
N ALA A 21 3.08 -8.40 -11.98
CA ALA A 21 2.49 -7.39 -11.10
C ALA A 21 1.00 -7.18 -11.42
N ALA A 22 0.64 -7.09 -12.71
CA ALA A 22 -0.76 -7.04 -13.14
C ALA A 22 -1.56 -8.27 -12.69
N ASN A 23 -0.97 -9.46 -12.76
CA ASN A 23 -1.57 -10.70 -12.27
C ASN A 23 -1.88 -10.63 -10.77
N GLU A 24 -0.93 -10.20 -9.94
CA GLU A 24 -1.13 -10.09 -8.50
C GLU A 24 -2.18 -9.03 -8.13
N ILE A 25 -2.20 -7.89 -8.84
CA ILE A 25 -3.27 -6.88 -8.69
C ILE A 25 -4.64 -7.49 -8.96
N LEU A 26 -4.78 -8.22 -10.07
CA LEU A 26 -6.05 -8.85 -10.45
C LEU A 26 -6.48 -9.92 -9.45
N ARG A 27 -5.54 -10.68 -8.89
CA ARG A 27 -5.82 -11.67 -7.83
C ARG A 27 -6.32 -11.01 -6.56
N ILE A 28 -5.76 -9.86 -6.15
CA ILE A 28 -6.26 -9.08 -5.01
C ILE A 28 -7.70 -8.62 -5.26
N LEU A 29 -8.02 -8.26 -6.51
CA LEU A 29 -9.37 -7.89 -6.95
C LEU A 29 -10.31 -9.10 -7.15
N ASN A 30 -9.86 -10.32 -6.81
CA ASN A 30 -10.60 -11.57 -6.99
C ASN A 30 -11.04 -11.82 -8.44
N ILE A 31 -10.20 -11.41 -9.41
CA ILE A 31 -10.40 -11.66 -10.83
C ILE A 31 -9.58 -12.88 -11.26
N GLU A 32 -10.24 -13.82 -11.94
CA GLU A 32 -9.58 -14.99 -12.50
C GLU A 32 -8.64 -14.61 -13.64
N THR A 33 -7.40 -15.10 -13.56
CA THR A 33 -6.33 -14.79 -14.51
C THR A 33 -5.64 -16.05 -15.00
N GLU A 34 -5.37 -16.06 -16.30
CA GLU A 34 -4.43 -16.98 -16.93
C GLU A 34 -3.15 -16.21 -17.24
N TYR A 35 -2.02 -16.66 -16.70
CA TYR A 35 -0.72 -16.02 -16.85
C TYR A 35 0.26 -16.92 -17.60
N ARG A 36 0.87 -16.40 -18.67
CA ARG A 36 1.85 -17.10 -19.50
C ARG A 36 3.09 -16.26 -19.70
N ILE A 37 4.25 -16.86 -19.47
CA ILE A 37 5.55 -16.31 -19.83
C ILE A 37 5.96 -16.91 -21.18
N ALA A 38 6.29 -16.06 -22.15
CA ALA A 38 6.56 -16.47 -23.52
C ALA A 38 7.88 -15.89 -24.05
N PHE A 39 8.96 -16.66 -23.97
CA PHE A 39 10.30 -16.19 -24.32
C PHE A 39 10.59 -16.08 -25.83
N THR A 40 9.75 -16.72 -26.65
CA THR A 40 9.97 -16.86 -28.09
C THR A 40 8.66 -16.70 -28.83
N ARG A 41 8.74 -16.36 -30.12
CA ARG A 41 7.55 -16.22 -30.98
C ARG A 41 6.63 -17.45 -30.96
N PRO A 42 7.13 -18.72 -31.08
CA PRO A 42 6.26 -19.89 -30.97
C PRO A 42 5.53 -20.01 -29.63
N LEU A 43 6.14 -19.56 -28.53
CA LEU A 43 5.47 -19.54 -27.23
C LEU A 43 4.41 -18.44 -27.14
N VAL A 44 4.66 -17.29 -27.78
CA VAL A 44 3.65 -16.23 -27.90
C VAL A 44 2.48 -16.73 -28.75
N GLU A 45 2.74 -17.34 -29.91
CA GLU A 45 1.72 -17.94 -30.79
C GLU A 45 0.87 -18.96 -30.02
N ARG A 46 1.51 -19.85 -29.25
CA ARG A 46 0.81 -20.80 -28.39
C ARG A 46 -0.04 -20.10 -27.33
N ALA A 47 0.51 -19.14 -26.60
CA ALA A 47 -0.23 -18.42 -25.55
C ALA A 47 -1.43 -17.66 -26.13
N ILE A 48 -1.29 -17.06 -27.32
CA ILE A 48 -2.40 -16.39 -28.00
C ILE A 48 -3.44 -17.39 -28.52
N SER A 49 -3.04 -18.57 -28.99
CA SER A 49 -3.99 -19.65 -29.32
C SER A 49 -4.78 -20.08 -28.09
N GLU A 50 -4.12 -20.31 -26.95
CA GLU A 50 -4.78 -20.62 -25.67
C GLU A 50 -5.75 -19.50 -25.25
N ALA A 51 -5.37 -18.24 -25.45
CA ALA A 51 -6.27 -17.11 -25.22
C ALA A 51 -7.48 -17.17 -26.17
N ALA A 52 -7.28 -17.38 -27.47
CA ALA A 52 -8.34 -17.43 -28.47
C ALA A 52 -9.39 -18.50 -28.16
N ASP A 53 -8.95 -19.66 -27.66
CA ASP A 53 -9.82 -20.77 -27.24
C ASP A 53 -10.50 -20.50 -25.88
N GLY A 54 -9.95 -19.58 -25.09
CA GLY A 54 -10.46 -19.20 -23.77
C GLY A 54 -11.53 -18.11 -23.80
N ASN A 55 -12.35 -18.06 -22.73
CA ASN A 55 -13.30 -16.98 -22.50
C ASN A 55 -12.67 -15.87 -21.65
N PHE A 56 -12.07 -14.88 -22.30
CA PHE A 56 -11.47 -13.73 -21.63
C PHE A 56 -12.05 -12.40 -22.15
N GLU A 57 -12.18 -11.42 -21.25
CA GLU A 57 -12.64 -10.06 -21.59
C GLU A 57 -11.50 -9.13 -22.02
N ALA A 58 -10.30 -9.34 -21.49
CA ALA A 58 -9.13 -8.58 -21.86
C ALA A 58 -7.87 -9.45 -22.00
N LEU A 59 -7.05 -9.09 -22.99
CA LEU A 59 -5.72 -9.64 -23.24
C LEU A 59 -4.70 -8.57 -22.82
N HIS A 60 -3.93 -8.84 -21.78
CA HIS A 60 -2.81 -8.01 -21.35
C HIS A 60 -1.53 -8.58 -21.94
N PHE A 61 -0.83 -7.76 -22.70
CA PHE A 61 0.44 -8.12 -23.31
C PHE A 61 1.54 -7.22 -22.74
N SER A 62 2.51 -7.83 -22.05
CA SER A 62 3.64 -7.12 -21.45
C SER A 62 4.94 -7.48 -22.16
N SER A 63 5.64 -6.47 -22.66
CA SER A 63 6.95 -6.61 -23.29
C SER A 63 7.65 -5.26 -23.41
N HIS A 64 8.94 -5.28 -23.71
CA HIS A 64 9.60 -4.09 -24.26
C HIS A 64 9.05 -3.78 -25.65
N GLY A 65 9.24 -2.54 -26.08
CA GLY A 65 8.83 -2.08 -27.40
C GLY A 65 9.16 -0.62 -27.63
N ASN A 66 8.72 -0.12 -28.77
CA ASN A 66 8.92 1.24 -29.23
C ASN A 66 7.89 1.56 -30.33
N SER A 67 8.09 2.64 -31.08
CA SER A 67 7.18 3.06 -32.16
C SER A 67 7.11 2.09 -33.34
N SER A 68 8.08 1.17 -33.52
CA SER A 68 8.09 0.20 -34.64
C SER A 68 7.56 -1.18 -34.27
N GLY A 69 7.46 -1.52 -32.99
CA GLY A 69 6.99 -2.83 -32.56
C GLY A 69 7.32 -3.21 -31.13
N ILE A 70 7.37 -4.52 -30.87
CA ILE A 70 7.70 -5.13 -29.58
C ILE A 70 9.03 -5.88 -29.66
N CYS A 71 9.67 -6.09 -28.50
CA CYS A 71 10.86 -6.92 -28.38
C CYS A 71 10.56 -8.15 -27.52
N LEU A 72 10.91 -9.34 -28.02
CA LEU A 72 10.73 -10.59 -27.28
C LEU A 72 11.90 -10.85 -26.32
N THR A 73 11.73 -11.75 -25.34
CA THR A 73 12.79 -12.08 -24.36
C THR A 73 14.10 -12.52 -25.00
N ASN A 74 14.05 -13.21 -26.13
CA ASN A 74 15.24 -13.65 -26.86
C ASN A 74 15.93 -12.53 -27.66
N GLY A 75 15.53 -11.26 -27.47
CA GLY A 75 16.08 -10.09 -28.13
C GLY A 75 15.64 -9.93 -29.59
N LYS A 76 14.69 -10.74 -30.07
CA LYS A 76 14.13 -10.56 -31.41
C LYS A 76 13.02 -9.53 -31.39
N ASP A 77 13.16 -8.52 -32.23
CA ASP A 77 12.13 -7.54 -32.47
C ASP A 77 11.05 -8.10 -33.38
N MET A 78 9.83 -7.58 -33.21
CA MET A 78 8.66 -7.91 -33.99
C MET A 78 7.91 -6.64 -34.33
N SER A 79 7.70 -6.41 -35.62
CA SER A 79 7.00 -5.23 -36.10
C SER A 79 5.52 -5.23 -35.69
N TRP A 80 4.87 -4.06 -35.67
CA TRP A 80 3.43 -3.99 -35.40
C TRP A 80 2.56 -4.87 -36.32
N PRO A 81 2.79 -4.94 -37.65
CA PRO A 81 2.04 -5.86 -38.51
C PRO A 81 2.20 -7.33 -38.13
N GLU A 82 3.42 -7.76 -37.78
CA GLU A 82 3.66 -9.13 -37.31
C GLU A 82 2.94 -9.40 -35.99
N PHE A 83 3.00 -8.46 -35.04
CA PHE A 83 2.28 -8.56 -33.78
C PHE A 83 0.76 -8.63 -33.99
N VAL A 84 0.22 -7.83 -34.91
CA VAL A 84 -1.21 -7.84 -35.22
C VAL A 84 -1.67 -9.18 -35.79
N GLU A 85 -0.90 -9.79 -36.69
CA GLU A 85 -1.20 -11.13 -37.18
C GLU A 85 -1.13 -12.18 -36.06
N LEU A 86 -0.25 -12.01 -35.06
CA LEU A 86 -0.23 -12.88 -33.90
C LEU A 86 -1.50 -12.76 -33.04
N VAL A 87 -1.93 -11.55 -32.70
CA VAL A 87 -3.07 -11.34 -31.77
C VAL A 87 -4.44 -11.49 -32.43
N LYS A 88 -4.49 -11.53 -33.75
CA LYS A 88 -5.72 -11.65 -34.55
C LYS A 88 -6.67 -12.77 -34.10
N PRO A 89 -6.22 -14.01 -33.81
CA PRO A 89 -7.10 -15.09 -33.36
C PRO A 89 -7.82 -14.77 -32.04
N ALA A 90 -7.21 -13.95 -31.19
CA ALA A 90 -7.75 -13.59 -29.88
C ALA A 90 -8.60 -12.30 -29.90
N SER A 91 -8.76 -11.65 -31.05
CA SER A 91 -9.48 -10.37 -31.18
C SER A 91 -11.01 -10.51 -31.13
N GLY A 92 -11.70 -9.40 -30.86
CA GLY A 92 -13.16 -9.34 -30.84
C GLY A 92 -13.71 -8.01 -30.32
N ARG A 93 -14.90 -7.61 -30.78
CA ARG A 93 -15.56 -6.33 -30.38
C ARG A 93 -15.83 -6.20 -28.88
N ASN A 94 -16.02 -7.33 -28.19
CA ASN A 94 -16.26 -7.36 -26.75
C ASN A 94 -14.98 -7.58 -25.94
N LYS A 95 -13.82 -7.61 -26.60
CA LYS A 95 -12.52 -7.85 -25.97
C LYS A 95 -11.71 -6.57 -25.91
N ALA A 96 -10.91 -6.41 -24.87
CA ALA A 96 -9.92 -5.35 -24.78
C ALA A 96 -8.49 -5.89 -24.98
N LEU A 97 -7.64 -5.08 -25.60
CA LEU A 97 -6.20 -5.28 -25.68
C LEU A 97 -5.53 -4.27 -24.74
N VAL A 98 -4.73 -4.74 -23.79
CA VAL A 98 -3.96 -3.90 -22.86
C VAL A 98 -2.48 -4.11 -23.15
N MET A 99 -1.83 -3.09 -23.69
CA MET A 99 -0.42 -3.10 -24.05
C MET A 99 0.42 -2.49 -22.93
N ALA A 100 1.07 -3.35 -22.15
CA ALA A 100 2.11 -2.97 -21.20
C ALA A 100 3.47 -2.93 -21.90
N THR A 101 3.57 -2.01 -22.86
CA THR A 101 4.74 -1.84 -23.73
C THR A 101 4.94 -0.36 -24.06
N CYS A 102 6.20 0.10 -24.09
CA CYS A 102 6.54 1.43 -24.60
C CYS A 102 6.08 1.57 -26.05
N GLY A 103 5.40 2.66 -26.41
CA GLY A 103 4.77 2.82 -27.73
C GLY A 103 3.54 1.93 -27.98
N GLY A 104 3.06 1.15 -27.01
CA GLY A 104 1.88 0.31 -27.16
C GLY A 104 0.56 1.08 -27.38
N GLY A 105 0.55 2.40 -27.16
CA GLY A 105 -0.53 3.31 -27.49
C GLY A 105 -0.30 4.13 -28.78
N ASP A 106 0.77 3.84 -29.53
CA ASP A 106 1.12 4.57 -30.75
C ASP A 106 0.05 4.41 -31.85
N LYS A 107 -0.05 5.44 -32.69
CA LYS A 107 -0.86 5.43 -33.91
C LYS A 107 -0.47 4.30 -34.85
N GLU A 108 0.80 3.89 -34.89
CA GLU A 108 1.25 2.82 -35.77
C GLU A 108 0.65 1.45 -35.43
N LEU A 109 0.48 1.10 -34.13
CA LEU A 109 -0.25 -0.11 -33.74
C LEU A 109 -1.72 -0.04 -34.19
N THR A 110 -2.36 1.10 -33.97
CA THR A 110 -3.78 1.31 -34.37
C THR A 110 -3.96 1.20 -35.88
N LYS A 111 -3.01 1.74 -36.65
CA LYS A 111 -2.98 1.66 -38.11
C LYS A 111 -2.77 0.22 -38.58
N ALA A 112 -1.87 -0.53 -37.94
CA ALA A 112 -1.65 -1.94 -38.25
C ALA A 112 -2.90 -2.78 -37.96
N LEU A 113 -3.56 -2.59 -36.81
CA LEU A 113 -4.83 -3.25 -36.46
C LEU A 113 -5.92 -2.97 -37.51
N THR A 114 -6.11 -1.68 -37.85
CA THR A 114 -7.09 -1.24 -38.86
C THR A 114 -6.79 -1.86 -40.23
N ALA A 115 -5.52 -1.83 -40.67
CA ALA A 115 -5.11 -2.37 -41.96
C ALA A 115 -5.34 -3.88 -42.09
N ALA A 116 -5.19 -4.63 -40.99
CA ALA A 116 -5.43 -6.07 -40.94
C ALA A 116 -6.88 -6.46 -40.68
N GLY A 117 -7.79 -5.49 -40.48
CA GLY A 117 -9.18 -5.73 -40.10
C GLY A 117 -9.35 -6.38 -38.72
N VAL A 118 -8.37 -6.21 -37.83
CA VAL A 118 -8.38 -6.77 -36.47
C VAL A 118 -9.07 -5.79 -35.53
N VAL A 119 -10.07 -6.28 -34.79
CA VAL A 119 -10.94 -5.42 -33.97
C VAL A 119 -10.88 -5.84 -32.50
N PHE A 120 -10.49 -4.90 -31.65
CA PHE A 120 -10.71 -4.95 -30.20
C PHE A 120 -11.67 -3.83 -29.82
N GLY A 121 -12.62 -4.09 -28.93
CA GLY A 121 -13.53 -3.06 -28.44
C GLY A 121 -12.78 -1.88 -27.80
N TRP A 122 -11.65 -2.20 -27.14
CA TRP A 122 -10.77 -1.22 -26.53
C TRP A 122 -9.31 -1.62 -26.70
N VAL A 123 -8.46 -0.65 -27.04
CA VAL A 123 -7.01 -0.82 -27.00
C VAL A 123 -6.43 0.20 -26.02
N PHE A 124 -5.75 -0.28 -24.98
CA PHE A 124 -5.05 0.52 -23.99
C PHE A 124 -3.55 0.40 -24.20
N GLY A 125 -2.83 1.50 -24.09
CA GLY A 125 -1.37 1.46 -24.14
C GLY A 125 -0.75 2.83 -23.85
N SER A 126 0.55 2.80 -23.53
CA SER A 126 1.36 4.00 -23.35
C SER A 126 1.78 4.58 -24.70
N THR A 127 1.62 5.90 -24.88
CA THR A 127 2.25 6.61 -26.00
C THR A 127 3.64 7.15 -25.65
N SER A 128 4.15 6.84 -24.47
CA SER A 128 5.49 7.24 -24.07
C SER A 128 6.53 6.29 -24.63
N ASP A 129 7.66 6.85 -25.04
CA ASP A 129 8.85 6.10 -25.43
C ASP A 129 9.52 5.41 -24.22
N THR A 130 9.21 5.87 -23.01
CA THR A 130 9.72 5.29 -21.76
C THR A 130 8.62 5.17 -20.72
N VAL A 131 8.47 3.98 -20.14
CA VAL A 131 7.57 3.70 -19.02
C VAL A 131 8.39 2.98 -17.97
N THR A 132 8.38 3.49 -16.74
CA THR A 132 9.07 2.82 -15.63
C THR A 132 8.18 1.70 -15.07
N PHE A 133 8.78 0.64 -14.55
CA PHE A 133 8.06 -0.46 -13.89
C PHE A 133 7.08 0.04 -12.81
N SER A 134 7.50 1.03 -12.02
CA SER A 134 6.65 1.64 -10.98
C SER A 134 5.45 2.39 -11.58
N ASP A 135 5.63 3.10 -12.70
CA ASP A 135 4.53 3.79 -13.39
C ASP A 135 3.54 2.77 -13.99
N SER A 136 4.05 1.69 -14.61
CA SER A 136 3.25 0.55 -15.09
C SER A 136 2.39 -0.03 -13.96
N CYS A 137 3.00 -0.41 -12.84
CA CYS A 137 2.29 -0.99 -11.68
C CYS A 137 1.17 -0.08 -11.16
N LEU A 138 1.43 1.23 -11.07
CA LEU A 138 0.44 2.22 -10.65
C LEU A 138 -0.70 2.35 -11.67
N ALA A 139 -0.37 2.40 -12.96
CA ALA A 139 -1.34 2.47 -14.04
C ALA A 139 -2.26 1.24 -14.06
N TRP A 140 -1.71 0.02 -13.91
CA TRP A 140 -2.48 -1.22 -13.86
C TRP A 140 -3.36 -1.31 -12.63
N SER A 141 -2.87 -0.87 -11.47
CA SER A 141 -3.66 -0.80 -10.24
C SER A 141 -4.89 0.08 -10.40
N ILE A 142 -4.72 1.26 -11.02
CA ILE A 142 -5.83 2.18 -11.29
C ILE A 142 -6.77 1.60 -12.36
N LEU A 143 -6.22 1.07 -13.45
CA LEU A 143 -6.99 0.53 -14.57
C LEU A 143 -7.88 -0.62 -14.11
N TYR A 144 -7.31 -1.65 -13.51
CA TYR A 144 -8.04 -2.87 -13.17
C TYR A 144 -9.04 -2.65 -12.05
N ASN A 145 -8.69 -1.89 -11.02
CA ASN A 145 -9.65 -1.57 -9.97
C ASN A 145 -10.90 -0.87 -10.53
N ARG A 146 -10.71 0.07 -11.46
CA ARG A 146 -11.82 0.78 -12.11
C ARG A 146 -12.61 -0.08 -13.11
N LEU A 147 -11.93 -0.97 -13.84
CA LEU A 147 -12.60 -1.90 -14.75
C LEU A 147 -13.49 -2.88 -13.98
N VAL A 148 -13.06 -3.33 -12.79
CA VAL A 148 -13.89 -4.19 -11.93
C VAL A 148 -15.15 -3.45 -11.46
N ASP A 149 -15.00 -2.20 -11.02
CA ASP A 149 -16.13 -1.43 -10.47
C ASP A 149 -17.14 -0.95 -11.54
N HIS A 150 -16.67 -0.69 -12.76
CA HIS A 150 -17.45 0.06 -13.75
C HIS A 150 -17.51 -0.59 -15.14
N GLY A 151 -16.80 -1.70 -15.35
CA GLY A 151 -16.66 -2.35 -16.65
C GLY A 151 -16.04 -1.44 -17.72
N PHE A 152 -16.33 -1.76 -18.98
CA PHE A 152 -15.79 -1.07 -20.16
C PHE A 152 -16.68 0.09 -20.64
N GLN A 153 -17.28 0.85 -19.72
CA GLN A 153 -18.12 1.99 -20.08
C GLN A 153 -17.26 3.23 -20.42
N ARG A 154 -17.49 3.84 -21.60
CA ARG A 154 -16.70 4.97 -22.09
C ARG A 154 -16.49 6.11 -21.06
N PRO A 155 -17.51 6.60 -20.32
CA PRO A 155 -17.30 7.67 -19.33
C PRO A 155 -16.39 7.25 -18.16
N ALA A 156 -16.53 6.00 -17.70
CA ALA A 156 -15.70 5.45 -16.63
C ALA A 156 -14.26 5.24 -17.09
N LEU A 157 -14.07 4.75 -18.32
CA LEU A 157 -12.75 4.61 -18.94
C LEU A 157 -12.03 5.95 -19.08
N MET A 158 -12.73 6.99 -19.55
CA MET A 158 -12.14 8.34 -19.65
C MET A 158 -11.73 8.89 -18.28
N THR A 159 -12.50 8.61 -17.22
CA THR A 159 -12.13 8.98 -15.85
C THR A 159 -10.91 8.21 -15.36
N THR A 160 -10.85 6.92 -15.69
CA THR A 160 -9.74 6.03 -15.36
C THR A 160 -8.44 6.48 -16.04
N LEU A 161 -8.49 6.78 -17.34
CA LEU A 161 -7.34 7.31 -18.07
C LEU A 161 -6.85 8.65 -17.51
N ARG A 162 -7.75 9.55 -17.11
CA ARG A 162 -7.37 10.80 -16.46
C ARG A 162 -6.63 10.55 -15.14
N ALA A 163 -7.08 9.57 -14.36
CA ALA A 163 -6.42 9.19 -13.12
C ALA A 163 -5.03 8.58 -13.39
N ILE A 164 -4.91 7.67 -14.36
CA ILE A 164 -3.62 7.07 -14.77
C ILE A 164 -2.64 8.15 -15.23
N ASN A 165 -3.08 9.05 -16.11
CA ASN A 165 -2.25 10.14 -16.65
C ASN A 165 -1.89 11.19 -15.60
N ALA A 166 -2.72 11.37 -14.56
CA ALA A 166 -2.38 12.24 -13.44
C ALA A 166 -1.36 11.61 -12.48
N ALA A 167 -1.41 10.28 -12.34
CA ALA A 167 -0.56 9.53 -11.42
C ALA A 167 0.82 9.18 -12.02
N SER A 168 0.89 8.94 -13.33
CA SER A 168 2.10 8.50 -14.03
C SER A 168 2.84 9.71 -14.62
N ARG A 169 4.10 9.92 -14.24
CA ARG A 169 4.85 11.14 -14.63
C ARG A 169 5.28 11.17 -16.10
N ALA A 170 5.36 10.00 -16.72
CA ALA A 170 5.87 9.82 -18.08
C ALA A 170 4.83 9.29 -19.07
N THR A 171 3.70 8.76 -18.59
CA THR A 171 2.81 7.93 -19.41
C THR A 171 1.56 8.70 -19.81
N SER A 172 1.46 9.09 -21.09
CA SER A 172 0.15 9.37 -21.69
C SER A 172 -0.45 8.05 -22.15
N CYS A 173 -1.37 7.51 -21.35
CA CYS A 173 -2.18 6.37 -21.74
C CYS A 173 -3.34 6.84 -22.62
N ILE A 174 -3.59 6.09 -23.70
CA ILE A 174 -4.73 6.28 -24.59
C ILE A 174 -5.62 5.04 -24.54
N ALA A 175 -6.93 5.24 -24.63
CA ALA A 175 -7.86 4.19 -25.07
C ALA A 175 -8.46 4.56 -26.43
N ALA A 176 -8.39 3.64 -27.39
CA ALA A 176 -9.05 3.76 -28.68
C ALA A 176 -10.20 2.75 -28.76
N GLY A 177 -11.39 3.21 -29.16
CA GLY A 177 -12.55 2.36 -29.47
C GLY A 177 -12.79 2.30 -30.97
N THR A 178 -13.10 1.12 -31.51
CA THR A 178 -13.09 0.86 -32.96
C THR A 178 -14.33 1.31 -33.73
N GLU A 179 -15.44 1.66 -33.06
CA GLU A 179 -16.70 1.94 -33.78
C GLU A 179 -16.86 3.41 -34.25
N GLU A 180 -15.97 4.34 -33.88
CA GLU A 180 -16.03 5.75 -34.35
C GLU A 180 -14.77 6.59 -33.98
N SER A 181 -13.56 6.06 -34.24
CA SER A 181 -12.32 6.60 -33.64
C SER A 181 -11.86 7.97 -34.19
N THR A 182 -12.37 9.05 -33.62
CA THR A 182 -11.61 10.30 -33.47
C THR A 182 -10.53 10.05 -32.42
N PHE A 183 -9.26 10.05 -32.84
CA PHE A 183 -8.12 10.01 -31.94
C PHE A 183 -8.24 11.14 -30.89
N ILE A 184 -8.29 10.79 -29.59
CA ILE A 184 -8.09 11.78 -28.53
C ILE A 184 -6.58 12.00 -28.37
N THR A 185 -5.96 12.59 -29.39
CA THR A 185 -4.66 13.23 -29.27
C THR A 185 -4.88 14.70 -28.97
N ARG A 186 -4.24 15.22 -27.92
CA ARG A 186 -4.15 16.66 -27.63
C ARG A 186 -3.39 17.33 -28.78
N GLN A 187 -4.08 17.76 -29.83
CA GLN A 187 -3.51 18.63 -30.86
C GLN A 187 -3.26 20.01 -30.23
N LYS A 188 -2.00 20.33 -29.96
CA LYS A 188 -1.55 21.72 -30.05
C LYS A 188 -1.47 22.03 -31.54
N ASN A 189 -2.41 22.80 -32.07
CA ASN A 189 -2.17 23.62 -33.26
C ASN A 189 -3.07 24.87 -33.21
N LYS A 190 -2.40 26.02 -33.23
CA LYS A 190 -2.92 27.26 -33.79
C LYS A 190 -3.28 26.98 -35.24
N CYS A 191 -4.53 27.17 -35.62
CA CYS A 191 -4.91 27.58 -36.97
C CYS A 191 -6.26 28.29 -36.87
N ASP A 192 -6.26 29.55 -37.32
CA ASP A 192 -7.44 30.35 -37.62
C ASP A 192 -8.35 29.60 -38.60
N VAL A 193 -9.66 29.57 -38.31
CA VAL A 193 -10.67 29.29 -39.34
C VAL A 193 -11.81 30.27 -39.18
N HIS A 194 -12.01 31.02 -40.27
CA HIS A 194 -13.14 31.85 -40.58
C HIS A 194 -14.48 31.14 -40.34
N ILE A 195 -15.39 31.84 -39.67
CA ILE A 195 -16.81 31.50 -39.61
C ILE A 195 -17.40 31.79 -40.99
N ASP A 196 -17.97 30.78 -41.64
CA ASP A 196 -19.03 31.00 -42.61
C ASP A 196 -20.33 30.35 -42.11
N LYS A 197 -21.39 31.15 -42.14
CA LYS A 197 -22.75 30.81 -41.71
C LYS A 197 -23.49 30.31 -42.94
N GLN A 198 -24.23 29.21 -42.85
CA GLN A 198 -25.65 29.17 -43.28
C GLN A 198 -26.29 27.78 -43.18
N SER A 199 -27.60 27.83 -42.94
CA SER A 199 -28.64 26.78 -43.00
C SER A 199 -28.63 25.75 -41.85
N GLY A 200 -29.69 25.56 -41.06
CA GLY A 200 -31.09 25.95 -41.19
C GLY A 200 -31.98 24.71 -41.36
N LEU A 201 -33.04 24.62 -40.53
CA LEU A 201 -34.14 23.63 -40.53
C LEU A 201 -33.86 22.31 -39.78
N ALA A 202 -34.77 21.72 -39.00
CA ALA A 202 -36.08 22.11 -38.48
C ALA A 202 -36.45 21.18 -37.30
N CYS A 203 -37.26 21.70 -36.37
CA CYS A 203 -37.92 20.98 -35.27
C CYS A 203 -38.97 19.97 -35.75
N LEU A 204 -39.26 18.93 -34.95
CA LEU A 204 -40.59 18.46 -34.49
C LEU A 204 -40.46 17.15 -33.63
N PRO A 205 -41.46 16.75 -32.81
CA PRO A 205 -41.25 16.55 -31.38
C PRO A 205 -41.67 15.17 -30.80
N PHE A 206 -41.31 14.99 -29.51
CA PHE A 206 -41.96 14.23 -28.43
C PHE A 206 -42.73 12.92 -28.75
N ARG A 207 -42.27 11.82 -28.14
CA ARG A 207 -43.15 10.79 -27.55
C ARG A 207 -42.68 10.37 -26.16
N HIS A 208 -43.56 10.62 -25.18
CA HIS A 208 -43.55 10.01 -23.85
C HIS A 208 -43.74 8.49 -23.98
N LEU A 209 -42.90 7.72 -23.28
CA LEU A 209 -43.20 6.34 -22.91
C LEU A 209 -43.11 6.18 -21.40
N SER A 210 -44.23 5.75 -20.85
CA SER A 210 -44.57 5.52 -19.46
C SER A 210 -43.87 4.26 -18.94
N MET A 211 -43.35 4.33 -17.71
CA MET A 211 -42.92 3.15 -16.95
C MET A 211 -44.14 2.41 -16.36
N PRO A 212 -44.12 1.06 -16.28
CA PRO A 212 -45.00 0.32 -15.41
C PRO A 212 -44.44 0.23 -13.98
N SER A 213 -45.29 0.53 -13.00
CA SER A 213 -45.04 0.29 -11.59
C SER A 213 -45.12 -1.20 -11.27
N MET A 214 -44.11 -1.75 -10.59
CA MET A 214 -44.24 -3.01 -9.86
C MET A 214 -44.20 -2.73 -8.36
N LYS A 215 -45.35 -2.93 -7.72
CA LYS A 215 -45.48 -3.13 -6.28
C LYS A 215 -45.15 -4.60 -6.01
N GLY A 216 -44.21 -4.85 -5.10
CA GLY A 216 -43.90 -6.18 -4.58
C GLY A 216 -43.63 -6.04 -3.09
N ASP A 217 -44.62 -6.42 -2.29
CA ASP A 217 -44.54 -6.55 -0.85
C ASP A 217 -43.57 -7.70 -0.48
N CYS A 218 -42.64 -7.43 0.43
CA CYS A 218 -41.88 -8.47 1.12
C CYS A 218 -41.70 -8.06 2.59
N SER A 219 -42.64 -8.53 3.40
CA SER A 219 -42.54 -8.62 4.84
C SER A 219 -41.75 -9.87 5.24
N TRP A 220 -40.66 -9.73 5.98
CA TRP A 220 -40.09 -10.80 6.80
C TRP A 220 -39.74 -10.27 8.19
N ALA A 221 -40.34 -10.92 9.19
CA ALA A 221 -40.25 -10.63 10.61
C ALA A 221 -38.89 -11.08 11.22
N PRO A 222 -38.50 -10.52 12.38
CA PRO A 222 -37.22 -10.81 13.00
C PRO A 222 -37.25 -12.13 13.80
N TYR A 223 -36.24 -12.96 13.58
CA TYR A 223 -35.95 -14.14 14.39
C TYR A 223 -35.41 -13.71 15.76
N ARG A 224 -36.21 -13.87 16.82
CA ARG A 224 -35.75 -13.90 18.22
C ARG A 224 -35.52 -15.35 18.61
N SER A 225 -34.29 -15.73 18.96
CA SER A 225 -34.03 -16.94 19.73
C SER A 225 -33.45 -16.56 21.09
N SER A 226 -34.29 -16.79 22.09
CA SER A 226 -34.02 -16.83 23.52
C SER A 226 -33.04 -17.96 23.85
N PHE A 227 -31.96 -17.66 24.58
CA PHE A 227 -31.18 -18.67 25.29
C PHE A 227 -31.28 -18.47 26.79
N SER A 228 -31.65 -19.57 27.45
CA SER A 228 -31.97 -19.72 28.85
C SER A 228 -30.74 -19.68 29.75
N ARG A 229 -30.90 -19.01 30.90
CA ARG A 229 -30.03 -19.09 32.07
C ARG A 229 -30.02 -20.52 32.62
N HIS A 230 -28.84 -21.07 32.86
CA HIS A 230 -28.63 -22.07 33.92
C HIS A 230 -27.48 -21.59 34.82
N SER A 231 -27.83 -21.48 36.09
CA SER A 231 -27.01 -21.02 37.20
C SER A 231 -26.62 -22.20 38.08
N THR A 232 -25.33 -22.44 38.21
CA THR A 232 -24.67 -23.15 39.32
C THR A 232 -23.30 -22.48 39.44
N GLY A 233 -22.89 -21.78 40.49
CA GLY A 233 -23.15 -22.00 41.91
C GLY A 233 -21.93 -22.70 42.53
N SER A 234 -20.80 -22.02 42.68
CA SER A 234 -19.77 -22.43 43.65
C SER A 234 -18.86 -21.27 44.04
N SER A 235 -18.82 -21.03 45.35
CA SER A 235 -18.04 -20.04 46.08
C SER A 235 -16.54 -20.32 46.10
N SER A 236 -15.70 -19.29 46.11
CA SER A 236 -14.49 -19.27 46.96
C SER A 236 -13.88 -17.87 47.10
N ARG A 237 -14.02 -17.35 48.32
CA ARG A 237 -13.11 -16.55 49.15
C ARG A 237 -12.06 -15.64 48.48
N SER A 238 -12.30 -14.35 48.75
CA SER A 238 -11.40 -13.21 48.87
C SER A 238 -10.03 -13.47 49.54
N TYR A 239 -8.97 -13.00 48.89
CA TYR A 239 -7.75 -12.51 49.54
C TYR A 239 -7.46 -11.09 49.02
N VAL A 240 -7.47 -10.12 49.93
CA VAL A 240 -7.06 -8.74 49.69
C VAL A 240 -5.61 -8.62 50.15
N SER A 241 -4.69 -8.32 49.23
CA SER A 241 -3.36 -7.80 49.60
C SER A 241 -3.12 -6.49 48.86
N GLY A 242 -3.13 -5.39 49.62
CA GLY A 242 -2.74 -4.08 49.13
C GLY A 242 -1.24 -4.04 48.84
N CYS A 243 -0.87 -3.45 47.71
CA CYS A 243 0.50 -3.08 47.42
C CYS A 243 0.50 -1.63 46.89
N LEU A 244 0.96 -0.71 47.72
CA LEU A 244 1.26 0.67 47.35
C LEU A 244 2.34 0.67 46.25
N ARG A 245 2.01 1.15 45.05
CA ARG A 245 2.98 1.60 44.06
C ARG A 245 3.02 3.13 44.03
N ARG A 246 4.14 3.69 44.50
CA ARG A 246 4.54 5.06 44.20
C ARG A 246 4.86 5.15 42.70
N SER A 247 4.08 5.93 41.96
CA SER A 247 4.37 6.31 40.59
C SER A 247 5.40 7.45 40.60
N MET A 248 6.59 7.20 40.05
CA MET A 248 7.49 8.26 39.60
C MET A 248 6.95 8.82 38.29
N THR A 249 6.57 10.09 38.28
CA THR A 249 6.16 10.85 37.11
C THR A 249 7.39 11.43 36.42
N PHE A 250 7.62 11.05 35.15
CA PHE A 250 8.42 11.81 34.20
C PHE A 250 7.46 12.58 33.26
N PRO A 251 7.86 13.75 32.73
CA PRO A 251 6.93 14.69 32.14
C PRO A 251 6.48 14.22 30.75
N THR A 252 5.23 13.77 30.64
CA THR A 252 4.54 13.53 29.37
C THR A 252 3.50 14.63 29.15
N HIS A 253 3.51 15.21 27.94
CA HIS A 253 2.46 15.99 27.24
C HIS A 253 1.12 16.23 27.98
N SER A 254 1.13 16.93 29.12
CA SER A 254 -0.08 17.13 29.94
C SER A 254 -1.00 18.25 29.45
N ARG A 255 -0.55 19.07 28.50
CA ARG A 255 -1.34 20.21 27.98
C ARG A 255 -2.31 19.82 26.85
N TRP A 256 -2.09 18.69 26.19
CA TRP A 256 -2.83 18.25 24.99
C TRP A 256 -4.14 17.51 25.33
N ASP A 257 -4.09 16.51 26.22
CA ASP A 257 -5.25 15.65 26.53
C ASP A 257 -6.43 16.40 27.19
N ALA A 258 -6.14 17.47 27.93
CA ALA A 258 -7.16 18.20 28.67
C ALA A 258 -8.10 19.04 27.77
N ARG A 259 -7.63 19.49 26.59
CA ARG A 259 -8.37 20.43 25.73
C ARG A 259 -9.26 19.70 24.70
N VAL A 260 -8.86 18.50 24.25
CA VAL A 260 -9.58 17.71 23.21
C VAL A 260 -10.69 16.82 23.82
N SER A 261 -10.55 16.36 25.06
CA SER A 261 -11.46 15.37 25.66
C SER A 261 -12.87 15.87 26.03
N ARG A 262 -13.22 17.16 25.86
CA ARG A 262 -14.50 17.73 26.37
C ARG A 262 -15.44 18.37 25.33
N ARG A 263 -15.16 18.32 24.03
CA ARG A 263 -16.03 18.92 23.01
C ARG A 263 -16.34 17.91 21.90
N THR A 264 -17.60 17.86 21.48
CA THR A 264 -18.05 17.13 20.28
C THR A 264 -17.41 17.79 19.06
N VAL A 265 -16.34 17.19 18.52
CA VAL A 265 -15.50 17.80 17.48
C VAL A 265 -16.15 17.63 16.10
N SER A 266 -16.48 18.74 15.44
CA SER A 266 -16.62 18.77 13.98
C SER A 266 -15.22 18.68 13.35
N THR A 267 -14.94 17.58 12.64
CA THR A 267 -13.68 17.29 11.92
C THR A 267 -13.94 17.42 10.41
N SER A 268 -13.05 17.86 9.50
CA SER A 268 -11.66 18.36 9.51
C SER A 268 -11.33 18.87 8.08
N MET A 269 -10.41 19.82 7.92
CA MET A 269 -9.75 20.15 6.64
C MET A 269 -8.30 19.68 6.72
N VAL A 270 -7.90 18.84 5.77
CA VAL A 270 -6.51 18.38 5.63
C VAL A 270 -5.83 19.27 4.60
N GLY A 271 -4.84 20.06 5.03
CA GLY A 271 -3.85 20.60 4.10
C GLY A 271 -2.86 19.47 3.78
N GLN A 272 -2.71 19.06 2.52
CA GLN A 272 -1.70 18.06 2.15
C GLN A 272 -0.43 18.77 1.69
N GLY A 273 0.64 18.64 2.47
CA GLY A 273 1.98 19.15 2.18
C GLY A 273 2.91 18.00 1.81
N GLY A 274 2.73 17.41 0.63
CA GLY A 274 3.56 16.30 0.12
C GLY A 274 3.12 15.87 -1.29
N MET A 275 1.88 16.22 -1.62
CA MET A 275 1.29 16.33 -2.95
C MET A 275 0.40 17.58 -2.92
N GLU A 276 0.67 18.57 -3.78
CA GLU A 276 -0.21 19.75 -3.91
C GLU A 276 -1.45 19.34 -4.72
N LEU A 277 -2.49 18.83 -4.04
CA LEU A 277 -3.84 18.78 -4.58
C LEU A 277 -4.52 20.12 -4.28
N SER A 278 -4.18 21.15 -5.04
CA SER A 278 -5.02 22.35 -5.06
C SER A 278 -6.39 21.98 -5.62
N ALA A 279 -7.44 22.38 -4.91
CA ALA A 279 -8.82 22.23 -5.36
C ALA A 279 -8.93 22.69 -6.83
N ALA A 280 -9.58 21.88 -7.66
CA ALA A 280 -9.71 22.11 -9.09
C ALA A 280 -9.96 23.59 -9.39
N ASN A 281 -9.03 24.23 -10.08
CA ASN A 281 -9.34 25.49 -10.74
C ASN A 281 -10.52 25.20 -11.69
N ALA A 282 -11.54 26.06 -11.68
CA ALA A 282 -12.73 25.95 -12.53
C ALA A 282 -12.42 25.85 -14.05
N SER A 283 -11.14 25.95 -14.44
CA SER A 283 -10.63 25.88 -15.80
C SER A 283 -10.27 24.47 -16.31
N GLY A 284 -10.39 23.41 -15.51
CA GLY A 284 -10.22 22.02 -16.00
C GLY A 284 -8.81 21.66 -16.48
N SER A 285 -7.78 22.43 -16.11
CA SER A 285 -6.39 22.10 -16.43
C SER A 285 -5.89 20.90 -15.60
N PRO A 286 -5.08 19.99 -16.17
CA PRO A 286 -4.52 18.87 -15.44
C PRO A 286 -3.65 19.36 -14.27
N ILE A 287 -3.86 18.79 -13.09
CA ILE A 287 -3.07 19.04 -11.89
C ILE A 287 -1.68 18.43 -12.12
N SER A 288 -0.64 19.25 -12.18
CA SER A 288 0.76 18.82 -12.27
C SER A 288 1.22 18.33 -10.90
N MET A 289 1.44 17.03 -10.73
CA MET A 289 1.98 16.45 -9.50
C MET A 289 3.51 16.57 -9.47
N ASN A 290 4.04 17.60 -8.79
CA ASN A 290 5.48 17.68 -8.48
C ASN A 290 5.76 16.90 -7.18
N PRO A 291 6.87 16.15 -7.07
CA PRO A 291 7.28 15.56 -5.80
C PRO A 291 7.41 16.68 -4.76
N GLY A 292 6.65 16.58 -3.66
CA GLY A 292 6.67 17.59 -2.61
C GLY A 292 8.09 17.77 -2.10
N GLY A 293 8.70 18.92 -2.37
CA GLY A 293 9.95 19.32 -1.75
C GLY A 293 9.80 19.37 -0.23
N ALA A 294 10.90 19.60 0.48
CA ALA A 294 10.85 19.81 1.93
C ALA A 294 9.76 20.84 2.28
N VAL A 295 8.96 20.54 3.30
CA VAL A 295 7.94 21.48 3.79
C VAL A 295 8.69 22.74 4.22
N THR A 296 8.41 23.86 3.58
CA THR A 296 9.01 25.15 3.91
C THR A 296 8.06 25.96 4.80
N ARG A 297 8.61 26.87 5.61
CA ARG A 297 7.80 27.78 6.43
C ARG A 297 6.83 28.59 5.57
N ALA A 298 7.27 29.08 4.41
CA ALA A 298 6.43 29.82 3.47
C ALA A 298 5.24 28.99 2.97
N PHE A 299 5.47 27.72 2.63
CA PHE A 299 4.43 26.79 2.22
C PHE A 299 3.42 26.55 3.37
N LEU A 300 3.90 26.20 4.57
CA LEU A 300 3.04 26.00 5.75
C LEU A 300 2.13 27.22 5.99
N ARG A 301 2.69 28.43 5.96
CA ARG A 301 1.94 29.68 6.19
C ARG A 301 0.94 29.99 5.07
N LYS A 302 1.29 29.70 3.81
CA LYS A 302 0.38 29.83 2.66
C LYS A 302 -0.86 28.93 2.85
N GLU A 303 -0.64 27.67 3.17
CA GLU A 303 -1.74 26.69 3.36
C GLU A 303 -2.57 26.98 4.62
N ALA A 304 -1.93 27.39 5.72
CA ALA A 304 -2.63 27.83 6.92
C ALA A 304 -3.55 29.03 6.64
N LYS A 305 -3.07 30.01 5.87
CA LYS A 305 -3.87 31.18 5.45
C LYS A 305 -5.02 30.78 4.53
N ALA A 306 -4.83 29.77 3.67
CA ALA A 306 -5.90 29.23 2.85
C ALA A 306 -6.98 28.55 3.72
N ALA A 307 -6.58 27.80 4.75
CA ALA A 307 -7.50 27.17 5.69
C ALA A 307 -8.34 28.18 6.49
N LEU A 308 -7.81 29.38 6.76
CA LEU A 308 -8.59 30.47 7.39
C LEU A 308 -9.75 30.96 6.52
N LYS A 309 -9.70 30.77 5.20
CA LYS A 309 -10.80 31.13 4.28
C LYS A 309 -11.89 30.05 4.20
N PHE A 310 -11.66 28.89 4.83
CA PHE A 310 -12.66 27.83 4.88
C PHE A 310 -13.84 28.28 5.75
N GLN A 311 -15.05 28.28 5.16
CA GLN A 311 -16.24 28.90 5.76
C GLN A 311 -16.79 28.14 6.97
N ALA A 312 -16.65 26.81 7.00
CA ALA A 312 -17.10 26.01 8.14
C ALA A 312 -16.18 26.22 9.35
N SER A 313 -16.71 26.03 10.56
CA SER A 313 -15.95 26.10 11.80
C SER A 313 -14.88 25.00 11.83
N LEU A 314 -13.63 25.38 11.60
CA LEU A 314 -12.48 24.47 11.58
C LEU A 314 -11.74 24.51 12.91
N MET A 315 -12.02 23.61 13.84
CA MET A 315 -11.30 23.56 15.12
C MET A 315 -9.90 22.94 15.00
N LEU A 316 -9.72 22.01 14.06
CA LEU A 316 -8.46 21.31 13.84
C LEU A 316 -8.07 21.39 12.37
N TRP A 317 -6.86 21.90 12.12
CA TRP A 317 -6.21 21.90 10.81
C TRP A 317 -5.01 20.96 10.85
N ILE A 318 -4.96 20.01 9.91
CA ILE A 318 -3.89 19.03 9.82
C ILE A 318 -3.11 19.27 8.53
N LEU A 319 -1.81 19.55 8.64
CA LEU A 319 -0.89 19.46 7.52
C LEU A 319 -0.39 18.02 7.37
N ALA A 320 -0.98 17.23 6.46
CA ALA A 320 -0.53 15.87 6.17
C ALA A 320 0.60 15.87 5.13
N THR A 321 1.75 15.27 5.43
CA THR A 321 2.95 15.26 4.57
C THR A 321 3.51 13.85 4.40
N THR A 322 4.07 13.56 3.23
CA THR A 322 4.89 12.36 2.99
C THR A 322 6.38 12.58 3.31
N ALA A 323 6.77 13.81 3.65
CA ALA A 323 8.13 14.14 4.06
C ALA A 323 8.48 13.45 5.39
N ARG A 324 9.78 13.24 5.62
CA ARG A 324 10.29 12.77 6.92
C ARG A 324 9.95 13.79 8.02
N ARG A 325 9.84 13.30 9.26
CA ARG A 325 9.70 14.17 10.44
C ARG A 325 10.81 15.22 10.46
N ASP A 326 10.42 16.48 10.58
CA ASP A 326 11.34 17.61 10.68
C ASP A 326 10.91 18.47 11.88
N ALA A 327 11.79 18.56 12.87
CA ALA A 327 11.55 19.35 14.08
C ALA A 327 11.31 20.83 13.78
N ARG A 328 11.87 21.35 12.67
CA ARG A 328 11.63 22.74 12.23
C ARG A 328 10.19 22.95 11.80
N VAL A 329 9.60 21.97 11.10
CA VAL A 329 8.19 22.05 10.68
C VAL A 329 7.27 22.06 11.89
N GLN A 330 7.56 21.22 12.90
CA GLN A 330 6.82 21.24 14.15
C GLN A 330 6.95 22.59 14.86
N ALA A 331 8.15 23.15 14.96
CA ALA A 331 8.36 24.47 15.55
C ALA A 331 7.56 25.56 14.84
N TRP A 332 7.47 25.54 13.50
CA TRP A 332 6.64 26.51 12.76
C TRP A 332 5.14 26.31 12.95
N VAL A 333 4.69 25.07 13.19
CA VAL A 333 3.30 24.77 13.56
C VAL A 333 3.00 25.31 14.96
N ASP A 334 3.94 25.20 15.89
CA ASP A 334 3.80 25.74 17.25
C ASP A 334 3.72 27.27 17.22
N GLU A 335 4.59 27.95 16.46
CA GLU A 335 4.50 29.39 16.21
C GLU A 335 3.14 29.80 15.61
N LEU A 336 2.63 29.02 14.64
CA LEU A 336 1.33 29.27 14.01
C LEU A 336 0.19 29.14 15.04
N ASN A 337 0.27 28.19 15.95
CA ASN A 337 -0.70 28.02 17.03
C ASN A 337 -0.66 29.18 18.02
N GLU A 338 0.52 29.68 18.39
CA GLU A 338 0.65 30.85 19.25
C GLU A 338 0.04 32.10 18.61
N GLU A 339 0.25 32.30 17.31
CA GLU A 339 -0.39 33.40 16.57
C GLU A 339 -1.91 33.26 16.51
N TRP A 340 -2.42 32.06 16.24
CA TRP A 340 -3.87 31.82 16.25
C TRP A 340 -4.48 32.03 17.63
N GLU A 341 -3.79 31.64 18.71
CA GLU A 341 -4.25 31.88 20.09
C GLU A 341 -4.23 33.39 20.41
N ASN A 342 -3.20 34.13 20.01
CA ASN A 342 -3.13 35.59 20.19
C ASN A 342 -4.20 36.36 19.39
N GLU A 343 -4.64 35.80 18.26
CA GLU A 343 -5.71 36.34 17.43
C GLU A 343 -7.12 35.84 17.84
N ASP A 344 -7.23 35.17 18.99
CA ASP A 344 -8.47 34.58 19.53
C ASP A 344 -9.19 33.66 18.52
N ARG A 345 -8.41 32.91 17.74
CA ARG A 345 -8.94 31.92 16.80
C ARG A 345 -9.11 30.59 17.52
N ASP A 346 -10.33 30.05 17.55
CA ASP A 346 -10.62 28.70 18.09
C ASP A 346 -10.19 27.59 17.10
N ARG A 347 -8.89 27.55 16.77
CA ARG A 347 -8.30 26.59 15.83
C ARG A 347 -6.94 26.09 16.32
N ILE A 348 -6.61 24.85 16.03
CA ILE A 348 -5.29 24.24 16.29
C ILE A 348 -4.73 23.67 15.00
N ALA A 349 -3.48 24.00 14.69
CA ALA A 349 -2.67 23.42 13.64
C ALA A 349 -1.86 22.23 14.17
N ILE A 350 -1.83 21.14 13.42
CA ILE A 350 -0.88 20.03 13.61
C ILE A 350 -0.26 19.62 12.28
N VAL A 351 0.90 18.99 12.34
CA VAL A 351 1.51 18.32 11.18
C VAL A 351 1.48 16.81 11.40
N TRP A 352 0.99 16.08 10.41
CA TRP A 352 1.07 14.62 10.35
C TRP A 352 2.00 14.23 9.23
N THR A 353 3.09 13.54 9.51
CA THR A 353 3.81 12.81 8.47
C THR A 353 3.05 11.53 8.15
N TRP A 354 3.45 10.85 7.07
CA TRP A 354 2.92 9.53 6.72
C TRP A 354 3.00 8.54 7.89
N TYR A 355 4.01 8.69 8.77
CA TYR A 355 4.14 7.86 9.96
C TYR A 355 3.10 8.16 11.03
N GLU A 356 2.75 9.43 11.29
CA GLU A 356 1.64 9.78 12.19
C GLU A 356 0.32 9.26 11.61
N CYS A 357 0.10 9.39 10.30
CA CYS A 357 -1.09 8.85 9.65
C CYS A 357 -1.18 7.34 9.86
N ILE A 358 -0.12 6.59 9.55
CA ILE A 358 -0.06 5.14 9.76
C ILE A 358 -0.26 4.82 11.24
N SER A 359 0.45 5.50 12.15
CA SER A 359 0.37 5.25 13.59
C SER A 359 -1.04 5.50 14.13
N HIS A 360 -1.70 6.55 13.65
CA HIS A 360 -3.07 6.90 14.02
C HIS A 360 -4.06 5.87 13.48
N LEU A 361 -3.99 5.52 12.19
CA LEU A 361 -4.80 4.44 11.62
C LEU A 361 -4.58 3.13 12.37
N ASN A 362 -3.33 2.89 12.77
CA ASN A 362 -2.94 1.72 13.55
C ASN A 362 -3.35 1.76 15.03
N SER A 363 -3.86 2.88 15.55
CA SER A 363 -4.45 2.93 16.90
C SER A 363 -5.93 2.53 16.93
N PHE A 364 -6.51 2.14 15.79
CA PHE A 364 -7.89 1.65 15.71
C PHE A 364 -7.91 0.12 15.47
N PRO A 365 -8.01 -0.72 16.53
CA PRO A 365 -8.01 -2.17 16.39
C PRO A 365 -9.10 -2.70 15.47
N THR A 366 -10.28 -2.06 15.46
CA THR A 366 -11.39 -2.46 14.57
C THR A 366 -11.05 -2.24 13.11
N LEU A 367 -10.42 -1.11 12.76
CA LEU A 367 -9.99 -0.83 11.39
C LEU A 367 -8.87 -1.79 10.95
N GLN A 368 -7.93 -2.10 11.85
CA GLN A 368 -6.92 -3.12 11.58
C GLN A 368 -7.56 -4.48 11.32
N ARG A 369 -8.43 -4.96 12.21
CA ARG A 369 -9.11 -6.25 12.03
C ARG A 369 -9.86 -6.29 10.71
N TRP A 370 -10.64 -5.25 10.41
CA TRP A 370 -11.32 -5.11 9.13
C TRP A 370 -10.35 -5.19 7.94
N TYR A 371 -9.25 -4.44 7.96
CA TYR A 371 -8.25 -4.45 6.90
C TYR A 371 -7.63 -5.85 6.72
N TYR A 372 -7.26 -6.53 7.81
CA TYR A 372 -6.68 -7.87 7.71
C TYR A 372 -7.71 -8.93 7.26
N GLN A 373 -8.94 -8.85 7.74
CA GLN A 373 -10.01 -9.80 7.42
C GLN A 373 -10.52 -9.63 5.99
N ASP A 374 -10.79 -8.39 5.58
CA ASP A 374 -11.53 -8.11 4.35
C ASP A 374 -10.62 -7.68 3.19
N VAL A 375 -9.45 -7.09 3.46
CA VAL A 375 -8.50 -6.65 2.41
C VAL A 375 -7.37 -7.65 2.22
N ILE A 376 -6.68 -8.04 3.29
CA ILE A 376 -5.61 -9.07 3.21
C ILE A 376 -6.22 -10.47 3.09
N GLN A 377 -7.51 -10.64 3.43
CA GLN A 377 -8.21 -11.92 3.42
C GLN A 377 -7.58 -12.97 4.36
N VAL A 378 -7.12 -12.54 5.53
CA VAL A 378 -6.79 -13.44 6.64
C VAL A 378 -8.10 -14.05 7.14
N ARG A 379 -8.39 -15.30 6.74
CA ARG A 379 -9.68 -15.94 6.99
C ARG A 379 -9.63 -16.92 8.17
N ALA A 380 -8.46 -17.43 8.53
CA ALA A 380 -8.28 -18.37 9.64
C ALA A 380 -7.41 -17.78 10.76
N SER A 381 -7.63 -18.22 12.02
CA SER A 381 -6.76 -17.89 13.15
C SER A 381 -5.30 -18.28 12.87
N LYS A 382 -5.11 -19.41 12.18
CA LYS A 382 -3.80 -19.88 11.70
C LYS A 382 -3.04 -18.86 10.85
N ASP A 383 -3.73 -18.08 10.01
CA ASP A 383 -3.09 -17.07 9.17
C ASP A 383 -2.55 -15.91 10.03
N LEU A 384 -3.27 -15.54 11.09
CA LEU A 384 -2.81 -14.55 12.07
C LEU A 384 -1.58 -15.04 12.83
N ASP A 385 -1.62 -16.30 13.28
CA ASP A 385 -0.50 -16.93 13.97
C ASP A 385 0.75 -16.93 13.10
N GLU A 386 0.62 -17.31 11.82
CA GLU A 386 1.72 -17.26 10.86
C GLU A 386 2.27 -15.84 10.69
N ILE A 387 1.43 -14.80 10.59
CA ILE A 387 1.88 -13.41 10.47
C ILE A 387 2.65 -12.95 11.71
N ILE A 388 2.17 -13.30 12.92
CA ILE A 388 2.84 -13.00 14.19
C ILE A 388 4.20 -13.71 14.24
N LEU A 389 4.23 -15.02 13.99
CA LEU A 389 5.44 -15.84 14.02
C LEU A 389 6.48 -15.37 13.01
N ARG A 390 6.08 -15.03 11.78
CA ARG A 390 7.00 -14.46 10.77
C ARG A 390 7.56 -13.10 11.18
N THR A 391 6.78 -12.29 11.90
CA THR A 391 7.25 -10.99 12.42
C THR A 391 8.29 -11.19 13.52
N ILE A 392 8.09 -12.19 14.38
CA ILE A 392 9.05 -12.58 15.43
C ILE A 392 10.31 -13.16 14.80
N ALA A 393 10.20 -14.09 13.85
CA ALA A 393 11.33 -14.66 13.12
C ALA A 393 12.20 -13.56 12.48
N MET A 394 11.58 -12.56 11.85
CA MET A 394 12.31 -11.42 11.27
C MET A 394 13.02 -10.54 12.31
N ALA A 395 12.54 -10.51 13.56
CA ALA A 395 13.23 -9.82 14.65
C ALA A 395 14.49 -10.58 15.08
N PHE A 396 14.45 -11.91 15.03
CA PHE A 396 15.56 -12.79 15.39
C PHE A 396 16.55 -13.03 14.24
N ALA A 397 16.15 -12.90 12.98
CA ALA A 397 17.07 -12.93 11.82
C ALA A 397 17.94 -11.65 11.69
N ARG A 398 18.19 -10.95 12.80
CA ARG A 398 19.03 -9.75 12.86
C ARG A 398 20.44 -10.17 13.29
N PRO A 399 21.49 -9.41 12.91
CA PRO A 399 22.88 -9.73 13.27
C PRO A 399 23.10 -10.03 14.76
N ALA A 400 22.32 -9.39 15.65
CA ALA A 400 22.34 -9.63 17.09
C ALA A 400 22.19 -11.10 17.51
N PHE A 401 21.54 -11.95 16.70
CA PHE A 401 21.36 -13.37 16.99
C PHE A 401 22.22 -14.29 16.13
N GLU A 402 23.03 -13.75 15.23
CA GLU A 402 23.94 -14.52 14.37
C GLU A 402 25.41 -14.31 14.74
N VAL A 403 25.76 -13.07 15.10
CA VAL A 403 27.14 -12.65 15.33
C VAL A 403 27.55 -12.97 16.78
N PRO A 404 28.79 -13.46 17.02
CA PRO A 404 29.29 -13.67 18.37
C PRO A 404 29.26 -12.39 19.21
N LEU A 405 28.91 -12.50 20.50
CA LEU A 405 28.77 -11.34 21.41
C LEU A 405 29.98 -10.40 21.44
N HIS A 406 31.21 -10.89 21.25
CA HIS A 406 32.41 -10.05 21.27
C HIS A 406 32.60 -9.18 20.03
N CYS A 407 31.83 -9.43 18.96
CA CYS A 407 31.81 -8.62 17.74
C CYS A 407 30.65 -7.61 17.73
N GLU A 408 29.82 -7.58 18.77
CA GLU A 408 28.67 -6.70 18.88
C GLU A 408 29.02 -5.39 19.58
N THR A 409 28.39 -4.29 19.15
CA THR A 409 28.49 -3.02 19.89
C THR A 409 27.47 -3.01 21.03
N PRO A 410 27.83 -2.57 22.25
CA PRO A 410 26.96 -2.66 23.42
C PRO A 410 25.60 -1.97 23.24
N ASN A 411 25.59 -0.80 22.60
CA ASN A 411 24.37 -0.01 22.44
C ASN A 411 23.43 -0.63 21.39
N GLU A 412 23.98 -1.09 20.26
CA GLU A 412 23.18 -1.67 19.20
C GLU A 412 22.61 -3.02 19.60
N PHE A 413 23.41 -3.85 20.28
CA PHE A 413 22.95 -5.13 20.79
C PHE A 413 21.82 -4.97 21.83
N LEU A 414 21.99 -4.08 22.82
CA LEU A 414 20.94 -3.78 23.80
C LEU A 414 19.66 -3.26 23.13
N GLN A 415 19.78 -2.42 22.11
CA GLN A 415 18.63 -1.93 21.37
C GLN A 415 17.97 -3.05 20.55
N ALA A 416 18.75 -3.95 19.96
CA ALA A 416 18.26 -5.13 19.26
C ALA A 416 17.42 -6.03 20.17
N LEU A 417 17.90 -6.30 21.39
CA LEU A 417 17.17 -7.09 22.38
C LEU A 417 15.85 -6.40 22.76
N LYS A 418 15.86 -5.08 22.95
CA LYS A 418 14.65 -4.31 23.26
C LYS A 418 13.64 -4.35 22.11
N ASP A 419 14.10 -4.18 20.88
CA ASP A 419 13.23 -4.19 19.70
C ASP A 419 12.67 -5.59 19.43
N SER A 420 13.45 -6.65 19.67
CA SER A 420 12.99 -8.04 19.54
C SER A 420 11.98 -8.42 20.60
N GLN A 421 12.19 -8.00 21.85
CA GLN A 421 11.18 -8.13 22.91
C GLN A 421 9.90 -7.33 22.62
N LYS A 422 10.03 -6.14 22.03
CA LYS A 422 8.87 -5.35 21.61
C LYS A 422 8.09 -6.11 20.52
N ALA A 423 8.77 -6.60 19.49
CA ALA A 423 8.15 -7.38 18.42
C ALA A 423 7.46 -8.64 18.94
N LEU A 424 8.09 -9.38 19.86
CA LEU A 424 7.47 -10.51 20.55
C LEU A 424 6.15 -10.13 21.24
N ARG A 425 6.15 -9.04 22.02
CA ARG A 425 4.99 -8.67 22.85
C ARG A 425 3.87 -7.97 22.11
N THR A 426 4.19 -7.23 21.06
CA THR A 426 3.22 -6.33 20.40
C THR A 426 3.05 -6.60 18.91
N GLY A 427 3.84 -7.50 18.34
CA GLY A 427 3.88 -7.73 16.89
C GLY A 427 4.46 -6.57 16.09
N GLU A 428 5.11 -5.59 16.73
CA GLU A 428 5.62 -4.40 16.04
C GLU A 428 7.14 -4.45 15.99
N LEU A 429 7.68 -4.65 14.79
CA LEU A 429 9.11 -4.62 14.55
C LEU A 429 9.50 -3.29 13.91
N VAL A 430 10.41 -2.58 14.55
CA VAL A 430 10.91 -1.28 14.10
C VAL A 430 12.33 -1.36 13.58
N ASP A 431 12.63 -0.55 12.58
CA ASP A 431 13.96 -0.30 12.09
C ASP A 431 14.82 0.37 13.16
N ARG A 432 16.10 -0.02 13.21
CA ARG A 432 17.00 0.41 14.29
C ARG A 432 17.31 1.90 14.18
N GLU A 433 17.62 2.38 12.97
CA GLU A 433 18.08 3.75 12.74
C GLU A 433 16.92 4.73 12.66
N SER A 434 15.94 4.43 11.81
CA SER A 434 14.82 5.35 11.54
C SER A 434 13.71 5.25 12.57
N ARG A 435 13.69 4.19 13.40
CA ARG A 435 12.60 3.83 14.31
C ARG A 435 11.25 3.62 13.62
N GLN A 436 11.26 3.43 12.30
CA GLN A 436 10.06 3.19 11.51
C GLN A 436 9.61 1.75 11.65
N VAL A 437 8.31 1.51 11.62
CA VAL A 437 7.76 0.14 11.63
C VAL A 437 8.12 -0.55 10.31
N ILE A 438 8.96 -1.59 10.36
CA ILE A 438 9.28 -2.43 9.20
C ILE A 438 8.13 -3.41 8.96
N ARG A 439 7.61 -3.99 10.04
CA ARG A 439 6.54 -4.98 9.97
C ARG A 439 5.67 -4.90 11.21
N LYS A 440 4.37 -5.10 11.01
CA LYS A 440 3.38 -5.14 12.08
C LYS A 440 2.48 -6.36 11.92
N ALA A 441 2.30 -7.12 12.98
CA ALA A 441 1.26 -8.15 13.13
C ALA A 441 0.11 -7.63 14.01
N ILE A 442 -1.02 -8.35 14.02
CA ILE A 442 -2.15 -8.04 14.89
C ILE A 442 -1.87 -8.58 16.30
N GLY A 443 -1.06 -7.86 17.07
CA GLY A 443 -0.64 -8.29 18.40
C GLY A 443 0.65 -9.10 18.39
N GLY A 444 1.11 -9.49 19.59
CA GLY A 444 2.30 -10.30 19.79
C GLY A 444 1.95 -11.75 20.12
N TYR A 445 2.83 -12.41 20.87
CA TYR A 445 2.66 -13.82 21.19
C TYR A 445 1.42 -14.10 22.06
N HIS A 446 0.92 -13.12 22.81
CA HIS A 446 -0.27 -13.28 23.65
C HIS A 446 -1.55 -13.49 22.84
N GLU A 447 -1.54 -13.08 21.58
CA GLU A 447 -2.67 -13.13 20.65
C GLU A 447 -2.66 -14.36 19.73
N LEU A 448 -1.62 -15.21 19.81
CA LEU A 448 -1.58 -16.48 19.08
C LEU A 448 -2.73 -17.38 19.53
N ASP A 449 -3.35 -18.11 18.61
CA ASP A 449 -4.38 -19.12 18.91
C ASP A 449 -3.75 -20.40 19.49
N ASP A 450 -2.58 -20.80 18.99
CA ASP A 450 -1.79 -21.93 19.51
C ASP A 450 -1.26 -21.66 20.94
N ASP A 451 -1.83 -22.35 21.93
CA ASP A 451 -1.46 -22.27 23.35
C ASP A 451 -0.02 -22.72 23.62
N GLN A 452 0.50 -23.73 22.90
CA GLN A 452 1.85 -24.22 23.09
C GLN A 452 2.86 -23.17 22.58
N ALA A 453 2.65 -22.66 21.36
CA ALA A 453 3.48 -21.61 20.80
C ALA A 453 3.47 -20.36 21.70
N ARG A 454 2.30 -19.98 22.24
CA ARG A 454 2.15 -18.87 23.19
C ARG A 454 2.98 -19.07 24.46
N LEU A 455 2.97 -20.27 25.04
CA LEU A 455 3.75 -20.59 26.24
C LEU A 455 5.26 -20.57 25.97
N GLU A 456 5.70 -21.15 24.86
CA GLU A 456 7.11 -21.20 24.46
C GLU A 456 7.67 -19.80 24.17
N LEU A 457 6.97 -18.98 23.39
CA LEU A 457 7.37 -17.58 23.16
C LEU A 457 7.36 -16.74 24.45
N GLY A 458 6.48 -17.06 25.40
CA GLY A 458 6.50 -16.49 26.75
C GLY A 458 7.75 -16.84 27.55
N ARG A 459 8.35 -18.02 27.32
CA ARG A 459 9.66 -18.41 27.87
C ARG A 459 10.78 -17.60 27.21
N ILE A 460 10.74 -17.46 25.89
CA ILE A 460 11.72 -16.67 25.12
C ILE A 460 11.73 -15.20 25.57
N ASP A 461 10.58 -14.57 25.80
CA ASP A 461 10.53 -13.19 26.33
C ASP A 461 11.27 -13.04 27.68
N LYS A 462 11.16 -14.05 28.56
CA LYS A 462 11.83 -14.07 29.86
C LYS A 462 13.34 -14.27 29.70
N GLN A 463 13.77 -15.16 28.82
CA GLN A 463 15.19 -15.38 28.51
C GLN A 463 15.83 -14.11 27.92
N LEU A 464 15.20 -13.46 26.94
CA LEU A 464 15.67 -12.18 26.40
C LEU A 464 15.76 -11.09 27.49
N ARG A 465 14.82 -11.08 28.44
CA ARG A 465 14.83 -10.13 29.56
C ARG A 465 16.02 -10.40 30.47
N GLN A 466 16.27 -11.66 30.79
CA GLN A 466 17.41 -12.09 31.59
C GLN A 466 18.73 -11.72 30.92
N LEU A 467 18.90 -12.07 29.64
CA LEU A 467 20.06 -11.72 28.83
C LEU A 467 20.34 -10.21 28.87
N ARG A 468 19.30 -9.40 28.61
CA ARG A 468 19.40 -7.93 28.65
C ARG A 468 19.79 -7.43 30.04
N THR A 469 19.15 -7.91 31.10
CA THR A 469 19.42 -7.47 32.48
C THR A 469 20.83 -7.83 32.92
N GLN A 470 21.33 -9.03 32.58
CA GLN A 470 22.69 -9.44 32.91
C GLN A 470 23.73 -8.62 32.13
N LEU A 471 23.48 -8.32 30.85
CA LEU A 471 24.37 -7.46 30.07
C LEU A 471 24.43 -6.03 30.64
N GLU A 472 23.26 -5.44 30.97
CA GLU A 472 23.19 -4.11 31.61
C GLU A 472 23.89 -4.10 32.97
N GLN A 473 23.74 -5.16 33.77
CA GLN A 473 24.41 -5.28 35.06
C GLN A 473 25.92 -5.44 34.91
N GLY A 474 26.39 -6.31 34.00
CA GLY A 474 27.81 -6.50 33.73
C GLY A 474 28.51 -5.24 33.22
N LEU A 475 27.80 -4.42 32.43
CA LEU A 475 28.27 -3.08 32.02
C LEU A 475 28.34 -2.10 33.19
N ARG A 476 27.36 -2.11 34.11
CA ARG A 476 27.37 -1.27 35.32
C ARG A 476 28.50 -1.63 36.27
N ASP A 477 28.74 -2.94 36.47
CA ASP A 477 29.75 -3.46 37.38
C ASP A 477 31.17 -3.45 36.77
N LYS A 478 31.31 -3.01 35.51
CA LYS A 478 32.56 -2.98 34.73
C LYS A 478 33.20 -4.35 34.49
N ILE A 479 32.44 -5.43 34.66
CA ILE A 479 32.80 -6.81 34.27
C ILE A 479 32.79 -6.94 32.74
N ILE A 480 31.84 -6.24 32.10
CA ILE A 480 31.76 -6.06 30.65
C ILE A 480 32.26 -4.64 30.34
N GLN A 481 33.24 -4.54 29.46
CA GLN A 481 33.87 -3.28 29.07
C GLN A 481 33.67 -3.02 27.58
N ARG A 482 33.89 -1.75 27.19
CA ARG A 482 33.89 -1.34 25.79
C ARG A 482 35.33 -1.19 25.33
N ILE A 483 35.78 -2.02 24.40
CA ILE A 483 37.11 -1.92 23.79
C ILE A 483 36.91 -1.77 22.29
N ASP A 484 37.43 -0.69 21.72
CA ASP A 484 37.30 -0.34 20.30
C ASP A 484 35.86 -0.33 19.77
N GLY A 485 34.89 0.00 20.64
CA GLY A 485 33.47 0.04 20.32
C GLY A 485 32.72 -1.29 20.51
N TYR A 486 33.43 -2.38 20.78
CA TYR A 486 32.87 -3.73 20.93
C TYR A 486 32.73 -4.16 22.40
N LEU A 487 31.89 -5.16 22.63
CA LEU A 487 31.73 -5.81 23.94
C LEU A 487 32.96 -6.66 24.26
N ASN A 488 33.68 -6.31 25.32
CA ASN A 488 34.73 -7.15 25.90
C ASN A 488 34.27 -7.68 27.26
N ILE A 489 34.07 -9.00 27.36
CA ILE A 489 33.62 -9.68 28.58
C ILE A 489 34.83 -10.38 29.20
N GLN A 490 35.38 -9.81 30.29
CA GLN A 490 36.61 -10.34 30.91
C GLN A 490 36.39 -11.70 31.60
N ASP A 491 35.19 -11.91 32.13
CA ASP A 491 34.79 -13.16 32.76
C ASP A 491 34.31 -14.17 31.71
N GLY A 492 35.14 -15.17 31.41
CA GLY A 492 34.82 -16.22 30.44
C GLY A 492 33.65 -17.13 30.85
N ALA A 493 33.28 -17.20 32.14
CA ALA A 493 32.07 -17.91 32.56
C ALA A 493 30.82 -17.09 32.22
N LEU A 494 30.84 -15.78 32.51
CA LEU A 494 29.76 -14.88 32.14
C LEU A 494 29.57 -14.80 30.62
N ALA A 495 30.67 -14.72 29.86
CA ALA A 495 30.62 -14.68 28.39
C ALA A 495 29.91 -15.91 27.80
N ARG A 496 30.28 -17.11 28.25
CA ARG A 496 29.63 -18.37 27.83
C ARG A 496 28.16 -18.41 28.23
N HIS A 497 27.85 -18.04 29.46
CA HIS A 497 26.47 -18.02 29.95
C HIS A 497 25.56 -17.07 29.15
N LEU A 498 26.05 -15.88 28.78
CA LEU A 498 25.29 -14.94 27.95
C LEU A 498 25.08 -15.47 26.53
N GLU A 499 26.10 -16.12 25.96
CA GLU A 499 26.03 -16.74 24.63
C GLU A 499 25.06 -17.94 24.61
N GLU A 500 25.10 -18.78 25.64
CA GLU A 500 24.16 -19.89 25.84
C GLU A 500 22.72 -19.40 25.97
N LEU A 501 22.47 -18.33 26.73
CA LEU A 501 21.14 -17.71 26.81
C LEU A 501 20.67 -17.17 25.46
N ARG A 502 21.58 -16.56 24.68
CA ARG A 502 21.29 -16.03 23.34
C ARG A 502 20.92 -17.16 22.38
N GLN A 503 21.73 -18.22 22.33
CA GLN A 503 21.50 -19.38 21.48
C GLN A 503 20.21 -20.12 21.86
N GLN A 504 19.94 -20.29 23.17
CA GLN A 504 18.71 -20.93 23.63
C GLN A 504 17.46 -20.19 23.15
N CYS A 505 17.49 -18.85 23.08
CA CYS A 505 16.35 -18.09 22.54
C CYS A 505 16.10 -18.40 21.06
N VAL A 506 17.17 -18.59 20.26
CA VAL A 506 17.10 -18.94 18.84
C VAL A 506 16.60 -20.36 18.66
N ASP A 507 17.15 -21.31 19.41
CA ASP A 507 16.77 -22.73 19.35
C ASP A 507 15.30 -22.93 19.76
N ASP A 508 14.87 -22.26 20.83
CA ASP A 508 13.48 -22.26 21.29
C ASP A 508 12.55 -21.68 20.21
N LEU A 509 12.95 -20.60 19.54
CA LEU A 509 12.15 -20.02 18.46
C LEU A 509 12.09 -20.95 17.25
N ASN A 510 13.20 -21.57 16.88
CA ASN A 510 13.25 -22.54 15.79
C ASN A 510 12.35 -23.74 16.03
N HIS A 511 12.21 -24.18 17.29
CA HIS A 511 11.25 -25.20 17.66
C HIS A 511 9.80 -24.74 17.41
N VAL A 512 9.43 -23.54 17.87
CA VAL A 512 8.10 -22.95 17.63
C VAL A 512 7.81 -22.83 16.13
N LEU A 513 8.77 -22.31 15.36
CA LEU A 513 8.62 -22.13 13.90
C LEU A 513 8.45 -23.47 13.19
N SER A 514 9.25 -24.47 13.54
CA SER A 514 9.15 -25.81 12.95
C SER A 514 7.79 -26.47 13.25
N ASN A 515 7.29 -26.37 14.49
CA ASN A 515 5.97 -26.88 14.88
C ASN A 515 4.83 -26.20 14.11
N ALA A 516 4.97 -24.91 13.79
CA ALA A 516 4.03 -24.14 12.98
C ALA A 516 4.16 -24.41 11.46
N GLY A 517 5.14 -25.21 11.02
CA GLY A 517 5.42 -25.46 9.60
C GLY A 517 6.09 -24.28 8.88
N LEU A 518 6.79 -23.43 9.62
CA LEU A 518 7.51 -22.27 9.10
C LEU A 518 9.03 -22.55 8.99
N PRO A 519 9.75 -21.84 8.11
CA PRO A 519 11.20 -21.95 8.04
C PRO A 519 11.87 -21.51 9.35
N THR A 520 12.87 -22.28 9.79
CA THR A 520 13.76 -21.92 10.89
C THR A 520 14.72 -20.81 10.46
N ILE A 521 15.24 -20.07 11.44
CA ILE A 521 16.25 -19.01 11.30
C ILE A 521 17.65 -19.51 11.58
#